data_AF-A0A6C0JGM8-F1
#
_entry.id   AF-A0A6C0JGM8-F1
#
_cell.length_a   1.000
_cell.length_b   1.000
_cell.length_c   1.000
_cell.angle_alpha   90.00
_cell.angle_beta   90.00
_cell.angle_gamma   90.00
#
_symmetry.space_group_name_H-M   'P 1'
#
loop_
_entity.id
_entity.type
_entity.pdbx_description
1 polymer ?
#
loop_
_entity_poly.entity_id
_entity_poly.type
_entity_poly.pdbx_seq_one_letter_code
_entity_poly.pdbx_strand_id
1 'polypeptide(L)'
;MNLENVDEKPSNDFVDKVTLELLMNKNHYNRYLSQSDPRKHQEHLAHLAKINKYSNMILKTTSEFIENPDKQVTTEINEAFDFYVRTLIKHFELNTTEGFYNVENSNNDEDVLFGNMNEESENVIPIGQSFWGKHKVKKNPTSSFPMNYIPRIKEKSQQEEDL
;
A
#
# COMPACT_ATOMS: atom_id res chain seq x y z
N MET A 1 -40.86 -20.88 -16.66
CA MET A 1 -40.73 -19.49 -16.18
C MET A 1 -39.48 -19.43 -15.33
N ASN A 2 -38.37 -18.96 -15.87
CA ASN A 2 -37.15 -18.71 -15.11
C ASN A 2 -36.97 -17.19 -15.10
N LEU A 3 -37.26 -16.54 -13.97
CA LEU A 3 -36.77 -15.19 -13.70
C LEU A 3 -35.50 -15.37 -12.86
N GLU A 4 -34.38 -15.03 -13.49
CA GLU A 4 -33.07 -14.93 -12.86
C GLU A 4 -33.12 -13.92 -11.72
N ASN A 5 -32.71 -14.37 -10.54
CA ASN A 5 -32.47 -13.51 -9.40
C ASN A 5 -31.07 -12.93 -9.57
N VAL A 6 -30.98 -11.74 -10.17
CA VAL A 6 -29.74 -10.99 -10.27
C VAL A 6 -29.56 -10.28 -8.93
N ASP A 7 -28.81 -10.91 -8.02
CA ASP A 7 -28.25 -10.29 -6.83
C ASP A 7 -27.26 -9.17 -7.27
N GLU A 8 -27.78 -7.99 -7.62
CA GLU A 8 -26.97 -6.78 -7.69
C GLU A 8 -26.58 -6.37 -6.27
N LYS A 9 -25.43 -6.86 -5.81
CA LYS A 9 -24.80 -6.35 -4.59
C LYS A 9 -24.48 -4.86 -4.83
N PRO A 10 -24.99 -3.92 -4.02
CA PRO A 10 -24.62 -2.51 -4.16
C PRO A 10 -23.11 -2.40 -3.87
N SER A 11 -22.32 -2.13 -4.90
CA SER A 11 -20.89 -1.87 -4.71
C SER A 11 -20.77 -0.53 -4.01
N ASN A 12 -20.28 -0.56 -2.76
CA ASN A 12 -19.96 0.66 -2.05
C ASN A 12 -18.55 1.07 -2.47
N ASP A 13 -18.43 1.55 -3.72
CA ASP A 13 -17.17 1.92 -4.36
C ASP A 13 -16.31 2.85 -3.50
N PHE A 14 -16.95 3.67 -2.65
CA PHE A 14 -16.25 4.54 -1.71
C PHE A 14 -15.57 3.73 -0.59
N VAL A 15 -16.31 2.83 0.06
CA VAL A 15 -15.78 1.98 1.14
C VAL A 15 -14.69 1.06 0.62
N ASP A 16 -14.88 0.50 -0.58
CA ASP A 16 -13.89 -0.37 -1.20
C ASP A 16 -12.60 0.40 -1.51
N LYS A 17 -12.68 1.63 -2.05
CA LYS A 17 -11.51 2.49 -2.29
C LYS A 17 -10.75 2.84 -1.00
N VAL A 18 -11.46 3.25 0.05
CA VAL A 18 -10.84 3.60 1.34
C VAL A 18 -10.18 2.37 1.96
N THR A 19 -10.84 1.21 1.88
CA THR A 19 -10.33 -0.04 2.42
C THR A 19 -9.06 -0.48 1.66
N LEU A 20 -9.06 -0.37 0.34
CA LEU A 20 -7.90 -0.64 -0.50
C LEU A 20 -6.73 0.31 -0.19
N GLU A 21 -7.00 1.60 0.03
CA GLU A 21 -5.97 2.59 0.38
C GLU A 21 -5.32 2.32 1.75
N LEU A 22 -6.11 1.87 2.74
CA LEU A 22 -5.62 1.61 4.09
C LEU A 22 -4.95 0.25 4.26
N LEU A 23 -5.41 -0.78 3.53
CA LEU A 23 -4.96 -2.16 3.71
C LEU A 23 -3.93 -2.63 2.69
N MET A 24 -3.87 -2.01 1.50
CA MET A 24 -2.87 -2.41 0.51
C MET A 24 -1.54 -1.70 0.74
N ASN A 25 -0.45 -2.41 0.42
CA ASN A 25 0.87 -1.80 0.32
C ASN A 25 0.87 -0.64 -0.68
N LYS A 26 1.63 0.43 -0.39
CA LYS A 26 1.77 1.62 -1.25
C LYS A 26 2.11 1.29 -2.71
N ASN A 27 2.99 0.33 -2.97
CA ASN A 27 3.36 -0.09 -4.33
C ASN A 27 2.19 -0.78 -5.05
N HIS A 28 1.47 -1.66 -4.35
CA HIS A 28 0.29 -2.33 -4.89
C HIS A 28 -0.86 -1.35 -5.12
N TYR A 29 -1.07 -0.40 -4.20
CA TYR A 29 -2.05 0.67 -4.35
C TYR A 29 -1.73 1.60 -5.52
N ASN A 30 -0.46 1.99 -5.69
CA ASN A 30 -0.04 2.80 -6.84
C ASN A 30 -0.30 2.08 -8.17
N ARG A 31 -0.05 0.76 -8.23
CA ARG A 31 -0.36 -0.06 -9.41
C ARG A 31 -1.87 -0.16 -9.64
N TYR A 32 -2.66 -0.34 -8.59
CA TYR A 32 -4.12 -0.31 -8.68
C TYR A 32 -4.63 1.04 -9.20
N LEU A 33 -4.13 2.16 -8.67
CA LEU A 33 -4.49 3.51 -9.12
C LEU A 33 -4.16 3.74 -10.59
N SER A 34 -3.02 3.23 -11.08
CA SER A 34 -2.66 3.32 -12.51
C SER A 34 -3.68 2.64 -13.43
N GLN A 35 -4.41 1.64 -12.92
CA GLN A 35 -5.41 0.88 -13.66
C GLN A 35 -6.82 1.41 -13.47
N SER A 36 -7.17 1.87 -12.27
CA SER A 36 -8.52 2.34 -11.92
C SER A 36 -8.77 3.81 -12.26
N ASP A 37 -7.77 4.69 -12.08
CA ASP A 37 -7.84 6.12 -12.40
C ASP A 37 -6.48 6.65 -12.89
N PRO A 38 -6.19 6.50 -14.21
CA PRO A 38 -4.92 6.94 -14.78
C PRO A 38 -4.65 8.43 -14.60
N ARG A 39 -5.69 9.27 -14.51
CA ARG A 39 -5.55 10.72 -14.35
C ARG A 39 -5.02 11.06 -12.95
N LYS A 40 -5.61 10.48 -11.90
CA LYS A 40 -5.10 10.67 -10.52
C LYS A 40 -3.71 10.11 -10.35
N HIS A 41 -3.40 8.98 -10.98
CA HIS A 41 -2.06 8.43 -10.97
C HIS A 41 -1.05 9.39 -11.62
N GLN A 42 -1.40 9.99 -12.76
CA GLN A 42 -0.57 10.99 -13.42
C GLN A 42 -0.37 12.26 -12.57
N GLU A 43 -1.42 12.75 -11.90
CA GLU A 43 -1.32 13.89 -10.97
C GLU A 43 -0.35 13.59 -9.82
N HIS A 44 -0.43 12.38 -9.24
CA HIS A 44 0.48 11.92 -8.20
C HIS A 44 1.93 11.85 -8.71
N LEU A 45 2.17 11.28 -9.89
CA LEU A 45 3.51 11.25 -10.50
C LEU A 45 4.04 12.67 -10.79
N ALA A 46 3.20 13.57 -11.27
CA ALA A 46 3.57 14.95 -11.52
C ALA A 46 3.94 15.69 -10.22
N HIS A 47 3.25 15.39 -9.12
CA HIS A 47 3.59 15.90 -7.80
C HIS A 47 4.95 15.38 -7.33
N LEU A 48 5.22 14.08 -7.45
CA LEU A 48 6.53 13.50 -7.12
C LEU A 48 7.65 14.09 -7.99
N ALA A 49 7.40 14.33 -9.27
CA ALA A 49 8.35 14.98 -10.16
C ALA A 49 8.68 16.42 -9.72
N LYS A 50 7.68 17.17 -9.21
CA LYS A 50 7.91 18.50 -8.63
C LYS A 50 8.77 18.43 -7.36
N ILE A 51 8.50 17.47 -6.47
CA ILE A 51 9.33 17.26 -5.27
C ILE A 51 10.78 17.01 -5.68
N ASN A 52 11.01 16.11 -6.64
CA ASN A 52 12.35 15.83 -7.15
C ASN A 52 13.00 17.06 -7.79
N LYS A 53 12.25 17.85 -8.56
CA LYS A 53 12.75 19.09 -9.17
C LYS A 53 13.20 20.13 -8.13
N TYR A 54 12.46 20.27 -7.03
CA TYR A 54 12.76 21.24 -5.97
C TYR A 54 13.57 20.65 -4.80
N SER A 55 13.96 19.39 -4.88
CA SER A 55 14.64 18.64 -3.80
C SER A 55 15.84 19.39 -3.22
N ASN A 56 16.75 19.88 -4.07
CA ASN A 56 17.93 20.63 -3.65
C ASN A 56 17.57 21.92 -2.91
N MET A 57 16.51 22.62 -3.34
CA MET A 57 16.04 23.84 -2.69
C MET A 57 15.42 23.53 -1.33
N ILE A 58 14.59 22.48 -1.26
CA ILE A 58 13.98 22.02 -0.02
C ILE A 58 15.07 21.66 1.00
N LEU A 59 16.05 20.86 0.60
CA LEU A 59 17.18 20.47 1.46
C LEU A 59 17.94 21.69 1.98
N LYS A 60 18.28 22.63 1.09
CA LYS A 60 18.97 23.85 1.48
C LYS A 60 18.16 24.65 2.50
N THR A 61 16.87 24.86 2.25
CA THR A 61 15.98 25.58 3.17
C THR A 61 15.84 24.87 4.51
N THR A 62 15.69 23.54 4.51
CA THR A 62 15.66 22.72 5.72
C THR A 62 16.96 22.84 6.51
N SER A 63 18.12 22.77 5.86
CA SER A 63 19.43 22.97 6.51
C SER A 63 19.54 24.37 7.13
N GLU A 64 19.14 25.41 6.39
CA GLU A 64 19.17 26.79 6.89
C GLU A 64 18.28 27.00 8.12
N PHE A 65 17.12 26.33 8.20
CA PHE A 65 16.24 26.37 9.38
C PHE A 65 16.82 25.62 10.58
N ILE A 66 17.53 24.50 10.35
CA ILE A 66 18.21 23.76 11.41
C ILE A 66 19.37 24.58 11.97
N GLU A 67 20.15 25.22 11.10
CA GLU A 67 21.29 26.04 11.50
C GLU A 67 20.86 27.35 12.18
N ASN A 68 19.73 27.94 11.76
CA ASN A 68 19.23 29.21 12.28
C ASN A 68 17.75 29.08 12.70
N PRO A 69 17.46 28.70 13.95
CA PRO A 69 16.10 28.49 14.45
C PRO A 69 15.22 29.74 14.40
N ASP A 70 15.81 30.93 14.49
CA ASP A 70 15.09 32.21 14.48
C ASP A 70 14.79 32.73 13.07
N LYS A 71 15.21 32.01 12.03
CA LYS A 71 14.99 32.42 10.65
C LYS A 71 13.49 32.33 10.33
N GLN A 72 12.92 33.43 9.86
CA GLN A 72 11.53 33.49 9.44
C GLN A 72 11.44 33.64 7.91
N VAL A 73 10.81 32.67 7.24
CA VAL A 73 10.53 32.75 5.80
C VAL A 73 9.09 33.22 5.59
N THR A 74 8.13 32.41 6.01
CA THR A 74 6.72 32.77 6.16
C THR A 74 6.17 32.06 7.40
N THR A 75 5.12 32.60 8.01
CA THR A 75 4.52 32.01 9.21
C THR A 75 4.06 30.57 8.98
N GLU A 76 3.43 30.30 7.83
CA GLU A 76 2.96 28.97 7.43
C GLU A 76 4.11 27.97 7.25
N ILE A 77 5.20 28.36 6.59
CA ILE A 77 6.36 27.48 6.38
C ILE A 77 7.03 27.17 7.72
N ASN A 78 7.17 28.16 8.59
CA ASN A 78 7.78 27.99 9.90
C ASN A 78 6.95 27.05 10.80
N GLU A 79 5.63 27.21 10.83
CA GLU A 79 4.74 26.32 11.59
C GLU A 79 4.77 24.88 11.04
N ALA A 80 4.70 24.72 9.73
CA ALA A 80 4.81 23.41 9.08
C ALA A 80 6.17 22.75 9.35
N PHE A 81 7.25 23.53 9.36
CA PHE A 81 8.58 23.05 9.67
C PHE A 81 8.71 22.58 11.12
N ASP A 82 8.19 23.35 12.10
CA ASP A 82 8.22 22.95 13.51
C ASP A 82 7.43 21.64 13.73
N PHE A 83 6.25 21.52 13.11
CA PHE A 83 5.47 20.27 13.17
C PHE A 83 6.22 19.08 12.54
N TYR A 84 6.85 19.30 11.38
CA TYR A 84 7.67 18.30 10.71
C TYR A 84 8.82 17.81 11.60
N VAL A 85 9.60 18.74 12.18
CA VAL A 85 10.73 18.41 13.04
C VAL A 85 10.28 17.71 14.33
N ARG A 86 9.19 18.16 14.97
CA ARG A 86 8.61 17.47 16.14
C ARG A 86 8.21 16.04 15.83
N THR A 87 7.60 15.82 14.66
CA THR A 87 7.19 14.48 14.22
C THR A 87 8.41 13.58 14.00
N LEU A 88 9.46 14.11 13.38
CA LEU A 88 10.72 13.37 13.20
C LEU A 88 11.38 13.03 14.54
N ILE A 89 11.49 13.99 15.45
CA ILE A 89 12.06 13.76 16.79
C ILE A 89 11.27 12.68 17.51
N LYS A 90 9.93 12.77 17.54
CA LYS A 90 9.07 11.76 18.15
C LYS A 90 9.31 10.37 17.53
N HIS A 91 9.44 10.28 16.21
CA HIS A 91 9.75 9.03 15.53
C HIS A 91 11.12 8.48 15.92
N PHE A 92 12.16 9.32 16.00
CA PHE A 92 13.49 8.90 16.44
C PHE A 92 13.52 8.48 17.91
N GLU A 93 12.82 9.20 18.79
CA GLU A 93 12.67 8.87 20.20
C GLU A 93 11.94 7.53 20.37
N LEU A 94 10.83 7.34 19.65
CA LEU A 94 10.08 6.09 19.66
C LEU A 94 10.97 4.92 19.23
N ASN A 95 11.65 5.03 18.09
CA ASN A 95 12.59 4.01 17.61
C ASN A 95 13.75 3.75 18.56
N THR A 96 14.17 4.76 19.34
CA THR A 96 15.22 4.62 20.35
C THR A 96 14.70 3.86 21.58
N THR A 97 13.46 4.14 22.02
CA THR A 97 12.83 3.48 23.16
C THR A 97 12.34 2.05 22.86
N GLU A 98 11.91 1.80 21.63
CA GLU A 98 11.55 0.47 21.12
C GLU A 98 12.79 -0.39 20.82
N GLY A 99 13.97 0.24 20.81
CA GLY A 99 15.30 -0.35 20.79
C GLY A 99 15.65 -1.02 19.46
N PHE A 100 16.37 -0.34 18.56
CA PHE A 100 17.24 -0.88 17.49
C PHE A 100 16.77 -2.08 16.62
N TYR A 101 15.53 -2.53 16.72
CA TYR A 101 14.98 -3.62 15.94
C TYR A 101 14.04 -2.98 14.90
N ASN A 102 14.35 -3.20 13.62
CA ASN A 102 13.46 -3.01 12.45
C ASN A 102 13.61 -1.74 11.57
N VAL A 103 14.62 -0.88 11.70
CA VAL A 103 14.73 0.29 10.79
C VAL A 103 15.57 0.02 9.52
N GLU A 104 16.51 -0.92 9.53
CA GLU A 104 17.36 -1.17 8.34
C GLU A 104 16.88 -2.25 7.36
N ASN A 105 15.79 -2.99 7.64
CA ASN A 105 15.35 -4.10 6.76
C ASN A 105 13.98 -3.93 6.07
N SER A 106 13.30 -2.79 6.22
CA SER A 106 11.95 -2.56 5.66
C SER A 106 11.91 -2.39 4.13
N ASN A 107 13.01 -2.58 3.41
CA ASN A 107 12.97 -2.64 1.94
C ASN A 107 12.95 -4.08 1.39
N ASN A 108 13.21 -5.10 2.23
CA ASN A 108 13.23 -6.51 1.82
C ASN A 108 12.21 -7.40 2.55
N ASP A 109 11.70 -6.99 3.71
CA ASP A 109 10.78 -7.83 4.52
C ASP A 109 9.27 -7.49 4.31
N GLU A 110 8.96 -6.54 3.42
CA GLU A 110 7.58 -6.08 3.15
C GLU A 110 6.68 -7.12 2.44
N ASP A 111 7.26 -8.28 2.04
CA ASP A 111 6.56 -9.38 1.37
C ASP A 111 6.12 -10.51 2.34
N VAL A 112 6.37 -10.38 3.64
CA VAL A 112 6.15 -11.47 4.59
C VAL A 112 5.20 -11.04 5.71
N LEU A 113 3.91 -10.88 5.38
CA LEU A 113 2.84 -10.62 6.35
C LEU A 113 2.70 -11.73 7.41
N PHE A 114 3.26 -12.91 7.13
CA PHE A 114 3.42 -14.01 8.08
C PHE A 114 4.84 -14.52 7.96
N GLY A 115 5.67 -14.27 8.97
CA GLY A 115 7.07 -14.71 9.04
C GLY A 115 7.22 -16.14 8.52
N ASN A 116 8.28 -16.39 7.73
CA ASN A 116 8.60 -17.73 7.25
C ASN A 116 8.61 -18.69 8.44
N MET A 117 7.59 -19.53 8.50
CA MET A 117 7.40 -20.49 9.58
C MET A 117 8.51 -21.52 9.40
N ASN A 118 9.62 -21.35 10.12
CA ASN A 118 10.69 -22.33 10.14
C ASN A 118 10.06 -23.64 10.62
N GLU A 119 9.97 -24.65 9.74
CA GLU A 119 9.64 -26.03 10.11
C GLU A 119 10.85 -26.62 10.84
N GLU A 120 11.07 -26.15 12.07
CA GLU A 120 11.85 -26.94 13.02
C GLU A 120 10.88 -27.89 13.71
N SER A 121 10.88 -29.10 13.15
CA SER A 121 10.29 -30.29 13.73
C SER A 121 10.76 -30.45 15.17
N GLU A 122 9.87 -30.30 16.15
CA GLU A 122 9.71 -31.25 17.25
C GLU A 122 8.51 -30.90 18.15
N ASN A 123 7.73 -31.95 18.43
CA ASN A 123 6.62 -32.09 19.37
C ASN A 123 5.18 -31.79 18.90
N VAL A 124 4.43 -32.89 18.91
CA VAL A 124 3.11 -33.14 18.34
C VAL A 124 2.00 -32.42 19.12
N ILE A 125 1.26 -31.55 18.43
CA ILE A 125 -0.09 -31.15 18.81
C ILE A 125 -1.00 -31.60 17.65
N PRO A 126 -2.12 -32.30 17.87
CA PRO A 126 -2.96 -32.78 16.78
C PRO A 126 -3.61 -31.60 16.04
N ILE A 127 -2.97 -31.21 14.94
CA ILE A 127 -3.43 -30.23 13.95
C ILE A 127 -4.66 -30.81 13.25
N GLY A 128 -5.85 -30.44 13.69
CA GLY A 128 -7.09 -30.98 13.10
C GLY A 128 -8.35 -30.15 13.24
N GLN A 129 -8.37 -29.08 14.04
CA GLN A 129 -9.57 -28.28 14.25
C GLN A 129 -9.29 -26.82 13.92
N SER A 130 -9.47 -26.45 12.65
CA SER A 130 -9.60 -25.04 12.28
C SER A 130 -10.94 -24.53 12.80
N PHE A 131 -10.91 -23.49 13.63
CA PHE A 131 -12.11 -22.86 14.21
C PHE A 131 -13.02 -22.17 13.17
N TRP A 132 -12.55 -22.02 11.93
CA TRP A 132 -13.21 -21.23 10.89
C TRP A 132 -13.80 -22.05 9.73
N GLY A 133 -13.80 -23.38 9.81
CA GLY A 133 -14.46 -24.21 8.82
C GLY A 133 -14.02 -25.67 8.88
N LYS A 134 -14.99 -26.59 8.86
CA LYS A 134 -14.76 -28.04 8.91
C LYS A 134 -14.31 -28.65 7.57
N HIS A 135 -14.21 -27.84 6.51
CA HIS A 135 -13.96 -28.34 5.16
C HIS A 135 -12.47 -28.22 4.80
N LYS A 136 -11.79 -29.37 4.68
CA LYS A 136 -10.42 -29.43 4.16
C LYS A 136 -10.45 -29.31 2.64
N VAL A 137 -9.91 -28.23 2.09
CA VAL A 137 -9.72 -28.07 0.65
C VAL A 137 -8.54 -28.92 0.21
N LYS A 138 -8.78 -29.89 -0.68
CA LYS A 138 -7.71 -30.67 -1.33
C LYS A 138 -7.09 -29.82 -2.42
N LYS A 139 -5.80 -29.50 -2.30
CA LYS A 139 -5.05 -28.79 -3.36
C LYS A 139 -4.69 -29.79 -4.46
N ASN A 140 -5.25 -29.60 -5.66
CA ASN A 140 -4.79 -30.31 -6.86
C ASN A 140 -3.58 -29.55 -7.44
N PRO A 141 -2.50 -30.23 -7.86
CA PRO A 141 -1.24 -29.60 -8.28
C PRO A 141 -1.30 -28.91 -9.66
N THR A 142 -2.48 -28.61 -10.18
CA THR A 142 -2.68 -28.07 -11.54
C THR A 142 -3.59 -26.85 -11.54
N SER A 143 -3.18 -25.77 -10.87
CA SER A 143 -3.67 -24.43 -11.20
C SER A 143 -2.49 -23.61 -11.68
N SER A 144 -2.34 -23.51 -13.01
CA SER A 144 -1.27 -22.79 -13.72
C SER A 144 -1.33 -21.26 -13.58
N PHE A 145 -2.11 -20.74 -12.64
CA PHE A 145 -2.23 -19.31 -12.44
C PHE A 145 -1.32 -18.91 -11.28
N PRO A 146 -0.34 -18.01 -11.51
CA PRO A 146 0.47 -17.49 -10.43
C PRO A 146 -0.43 -16.77 -9.42
N MET A 147 -0.06 -16.84 -8.14
CA MET A 147 -0.77 -16.23 -7.00
C MET A 147 -1.08 -14.71 -7.15
N ASN A 148 -0.56 -14.06 -8.19
CA ASN A 148 -0.71 -12.63 -8.49
C ASN A 148 -1.59 -12.35 -9.73
N TYR A 149 -2.55 -13.23 -10.06
CA TYR A 149 -3.45 -13.02 -11.19
C TYR A 149 -4.55 -12.00 -10.85
N ILE A 150 -4.47 -10.80 -11.43
CA ILE A 150 -5.58 -9.83 -11.49
C ILE A 150 -6.24 -9.96 -12.87
N PRO A 151 -7.54 -10.28 -12.97
CA PRO A 151 -8.21 -10.47 -14.26
C PRO A 151 -8.17 -9.17 -15.09
N ARG A 152 -7.67 -9.24 -16.33
CA ARG A 152 -7.86 -8.14 -17.28
C ARG A 152 -9.31 -8.15 -17.75
N ILE A 153 -10.05 -7.09 -17.44
CA ILE A 153 -11.34 -6.82 -18.08
C ILE A 153 -11.02 -6.52 -19.55
N LYS A 154 -11.43 -7.41 -20.46
CA LYS A 154 -11.34 -7.14 -21.90
C LYS A 154 -12.45 -6.15 -22.25
N GLU A 155 -12.06 -4.95 -22.68
CA GLU A 155 -12.98 -4.06 -23.39
C GLU A 155 -13.48 -4.79 -24.64
N LYS A 156 -14.80 -4.96 -24.77
CA LYS A 156 -15.40 -5.49 -26.01
C LYS A 156 -15.22 -4.44 -27.10
N SER A 157 -14.31 -4.69 -28.03
CA SER A 157 -14.21 -3.95 -29.28
C SER A 157 -15.50 -4.15 -30.07
N GLN A 158 -16.28 -3.07 -30.26
CA GLN A 158 -17.39 -3.04 -31.20
C GLN A 158 -16.82 -2.94 -32.62
N GLN A 159 -16.72 -4.06 -33.33
CA GLN A 159 -16.56 -4.07 -34.79
C GLN A 159 -17.21 -5.33 -35.35
N GLU A 160 -18.43 -5.20 -35.87
CA GLU A 160 -18.95 -5.88 -37.08
C GLU A 160 -20.45 -5.58 -37.21
N GLU A 161 -20.81 -4.71 -38.15
CA GLU A 161 -21.97 -4.86 -39.03
C GLU A 161 -21.85 -3.77 -40.11
N ASP A 162 -21.04 -4.06 -41.13
CA ASP A 162 -21.17 -3.49 -42.47
C ASP A 162 -20.81 -4.63 -43.45
N LEU A 163 -21.83 -5.39 -43.84
CA LEU A 163 -21.90 -6.16 -45.08
C LEU A 163 -23.36 -6.53 -45.39
#